data_AF-A0A3D4MDR3-F1
#
_entry.id   AF-A0A3D4MDR3-F1
#
_cell.length_a   1.000
_cell.length_b   1.000
_cell.length_c   1.000
_cell.angle_alpha   90.00
_cell.angle_beta   90.00
_cell.angle_gamma   90.00
#
_symmetry.space_group_name_H-M   'P 1'
#
loop_
_entity.id
_entity.type
_entity.pdbx_description
1 polymer ?
#
loop_
_entity_poly.entity_id
_entity_poly.type
_entity_poly.pdbx_seq_one_letter_code
_entity_poly.pdbx_strand_id
1 'polypeptide(L)'
;TPELPDMPAAPSARLHVVAPPAPETLEHPLGAACAQIHENYIVAQTRNGLVLVDQHAAHERIVYEKMKAALESGGIARQALLLPEVVELDARAAEALLERKDELAELGLSLESFGGNAVAVQEVPALLGGADVQKLVRELADDIAGYGTAEPLREKLYEVCSTMACHGS
;
A
#
# COMPACT_ATOMS: atom_id res chain seq x y z
N THR A 1 -56.30 14.78 38.76
CA THR A 1 -55.16 13.87 38.48
C THR A 1 -54.13 14.67 37.73
N PRO A 2 -52.85 14.70 38.13
CA PRO A 2 -51.84 15.45 37.39
C PRO A 2 -51.56 14.75 36.05
N GLU A 3 -51.54 15.52 34.96
CA GLU A 3 -51.12 15.04 33.64
C GLU A 3 -49.60 14.83 33.63
N LEU A 4 -49.17 13.68 33.10
CA LEU A 4 -47.75 13.36 32.91
C LEU A 4 -47.19 14.15 31.72
N PRO A 5 -45.95 14.67 31.80
CA PRO A 5 -45.32 15.38 30.70
C PRO A 5 -45.02 14.44 29.53
N ASP A 6 -45.23 14.97 28.32
CA ASP A 6 -45.02 14.29 27.04
C ASP A 6 -43.54 13.87 26.90
N MET A 7 -43.30 12.56 26.85
CA MET A 7 -41.95 12.01 26.72
C MET A 7 -41.49 12.11 25.26
N PRO A 8 -40.22 12.48 24.99
CA PRO A 8 -39.74 12.68 23.63
C PRO A 8 -39.76 11.37 22.84
N ALA A 9 -40.05 11.51 21.54
CA ALA A 9 -40.24 10.44 20.56
C ALA A 9 -39.31 9.23 20.72
N ALA A 10 -39.88 8.04 20.50
CA ALA A 10 -39.15 6.77 20.47
C ALA A 10 -37.88 6.87 19.62
N PRO A 11 -36.77 6.23 20.02
CA PRO A 11 -35.51 6.30 19.27
C PRO A 11 -35.73 5.72 17.87
N SER A 12 -35.79 6.60 16.88
CA SER A 12 -35.82 6.23 15.47
C SER A 12 -34.40 5.83 15.05
N ALA A 13 -34.00 4.60 15.38
CA ALA A 13 -32.82 4.00 14.78
C ALA A 13 -33.05 3.96 13.25
N ARG A 14 -32.23 4.71 12.52
CA ARG A 14 -32.29 4.74 11.05
C ARG A 14 -31.82 3.37 10.55
N LEU A 15 -32.76 2.48 10.24
CA LEU A 15 -32.44 1.18 9.66
C LEU A 15 -32.01 1.42 8.21
N HIS A 16 -30.71 1.42 7.96
CA HIS A 16 -30.21 1.40 6.59
C HIS A 16 -30.35 -0.04 6.10
N VAL A 17 -31.43 -0.32 5.36
CA VAL A 17 -31.61 -1.63 4.72
C VAL A 17 -30.56 -1.74 3.62
N VAL A 18 -29.46 -2.44 3.91
CA VAL A 18 -28.48 -2.83 2.90
C VAL A 18 -29.19 -3.82 1.99
N ALA A 19 -29.26 -3.50 0.69
CA ALA A 19 -29.82 -4.42 -0.29
C ALA A 19 -29.04 -5.74 -0.23
N PRO A 20 -29.72 -6.90 -0.28
CA PRO A 20 -29.02 -8.18 -0.30
C PRO A 20 -28.05 -8.22 -1.48
N PRO A 21 -26.87 -8.84 -1.32
CA PRO A 21 -25.87 -8.92 -2.38
C PRO A 21 -26.47 -9.61 -3.61
N ALA A 22 -26.06 -9.15 -4.79
CA ALA A 22 -26.49 -9.76 -6.04
C ALA A 22 -26.10 -11.25 -6.06
N PRO A 23 -26.96 -12.17 -6.54
CA PRO A 23 -26.69 -13.61 -6.49
C PRO A 23 -25.34 -14.00 -7.10
N GLU A 24 -24.94 -13.30 -8.16
CA GLU A 24 -23.68 -13.52 -8.87
C GLU A 24 -22.45 -13.26 -7.98
N THR A 25 -22.54 -12.30 -7.06
CA THR A 25 -21.44 -11.95 -6.16
C THR A 25 -21.16 -13.04 -5.11
N LEU A 26 -22.16 -13.86 -4.78
CA LEU A 26 -22.02 -14.98 -3.85
C LEU A 26 -21.23 -16.16 -4.46
N GLU A 27 -21.13 -16.20 -5.79
CA GLU A 27 -20.41 -17.22 -6.56
C GLU A 27 -18.93 -16.85 -6.78
N HIS A 28 -18.51 -15.62 -6.45
CA HIS A 28 -17.09 -15.25 -6.49
C HIS A 28 -16.29 -16.00 -5.40
N PRO A 29 -14.99 -16.28 -5.61
CA PRO A 29 -14.16 -16.97 -4.63
C PRO A 29 -14.10 -16.30 -3.25
N LEU A 30 -14.13 -14.97 -3.20
CA LEU A 30 -14.18 -14.19 -1.96
C LEU A 30 -15.61 -13.78 -1.55
N GLY A 31 -16.62 -14.13 -2.35
CA GLY A 31 -18.00 -13.77 -2.10
C GLY A 31 -18.30 -12.28 -2.23
N ALA A 32 -19.43 -11.88 -1.67
CA ALA A 32 -19.92 -10.52 -1.65
C ALA A 32 -19.52 -9.84 -0.33
N ALA A 33 -18.80 -8.72 -0.39
CA ALA A 33 -18.49 -7.93 0.81
C ALA A 33 -19.79 -7.41 1.46
N CYS A 34 -19.95 -7.68 2.76
CA CYS A 34 -21.14 -7.34 3.53
C CYS A 34 -20.89 -6.24 4.55
N ALA A 35 -19.71 -6.23 5.17
CA ALA A 35 -19.34 -5.29 6.22
C ALA A 35 -17.82 -5.13 6.34
N GLN A 36 -17.41 -4.10 7.07
CA GLN A 36 -16.03 -3.87 7.49
C GLN A 36 -15.99 -3.73 9.00
N ILE A 37 -14.95 -4.29 9.63
CA ILE A 37 -14.77 -4.28 11.09
C ILE A 37 -13.44 -3.59 11.40
N HIS A 38 -13.51 -2.51 12.20
CA HIS A 38 -12.35 -1.76 12.69
C HIS A 38 -11.35 -1.34 11.61
N GLU A 39 -11.81 -1.15 10.38
CA GLU A 39 -10.96 -0.83 9.22
C GLU A 39 -9.84 -1.86 8.91
N ASN A 40 -9.87 -3.02 9.58
CA ASN A 40 -8.85 -4.07 9.47
C ASN A 40 -9.37 -5.31 8.73
N TYR A 41 -10.65 -5.61 8.87
CA TYR A 41 -11.24 -6.82 8.30
C TYR A 41 -12.43 -6.52 7.40
N ILE A 42 -12.42 -7.14 6.22
CA ILE A 42 -13.58 -7.21 5.33
C ILE A 42 -14.31 -8.53 5.60
N VAL A 43 -15.61 -8.43 5.87
CA VAL A 43 -16.51 -9.57 6.07
C VAL A 43 -17.27 -9.79 4.78
N ALA A 44 -17.14 -10.96 4.17
CA ALA A 44 -17.81 -11.30 2.92
C ALA A 44 -18.62 -12.60 3.04
N GLN A 45 -19.79 -12.63 2.41
CA GLN A 45 -20.66 -13.80 2.34
C GLN A 45 -20.45 -14.51 1.00
N THR A 46 -20.24 -15.83 1.06
CA THR A 46 -20.27 -16.70 -0.12
C THR A 46 -21.57 -17.49 -0.14
N ARG A 47 -21.82 -18.26 -1.21
CA ARG A 47 -22.98 -19.17 -1.30
C ARG A 47 -23.12 -20.09 -0.08
N ASN A 48 -22.00 -20.55 0.47
CA ASN A 48 -21.96 -21.63 1.45
C ASN A 48 -21.35 -21.22 2.80
N GLY A 49 -20.97 -19.95 2.99
CA GLY A 49 -20.30 -19.54 4.22
C GLY A 49 -19.85 -18.07 4.28
N LEU A 50 -18.86 -17.84 5.15
CA LEU A 50 -18.28 -16.54 5.47
C LEU A 50 -16.79 -16.53 5.14
N VAL A 51 -16.31 -15.43 4.58
CA VAL A 51 -14.89 -15.14 4.37
C VAL A 51 -14.54 -13.90 5.19
N LEU A 52 -13.43 -13.97 5.93
CA LEU A 52 -12.82 -12.84 6.62
C LEU A 52 -11.49 -12.54 5.95
N VAL A 53 -11.33 -11.30 5.46
CA VAL A 53 -10.12 -10.85 4.80
C VAL A 53 -9.44 -9.83 5.69
N ASP A 54 -8.18 -10.09 6.06
CA ASP A 54 -7.29 -9.07 6.61
C ASP A 54 -6.96 -8.07 5.49
N GLN A 55 -7.47 -6.85 5.61
CA GLN A 55 -7.36 -5.83 4.57
C GLN A 55 -5.91 -5.41 4.35
N HIS A 56 -5.11 -5.33 5.41
CA HIS A 56 -3.71 -4.91 5.33
C HIS A 56 -2.89 -5.98 4.61
N ALA A 57 -2.94 -7.23 5.08
CA ALA A 57 -2.21 -8.33 4.47
C ALA A 57 -2.66 -8.60 3.02
N ALA A 58 -3.96 -8.43 2.72
CA ALA A 58 -4.47 -8.55 1.36
C ALA A 58 -3.97 -7.41 0.46
N HIS A 59 -3.95 -6.17 0.95
CA HIS A 59 -3.46 -5.02 0.19
C HIS A 59 -1.97 -5.18 -0.14
N GLU A 60 -1.14 -5.49 0.84
CA GLU A 60 0.29 -5.73 0.65
C GLU A 60 0.54 -6.84 -0.38
N ARG A 61 -0.17 -7.97 -0.25
CA ARG A 61 -0.06 -9.08 -1.19
C ARG A 61 -0.46 -8.69 -2.61
N ILE A 62 -1.54 -7.92 -2.78
CA ILE A 62 -1.99 -7.45 -4.11
C ILE A 62 -0.93 -6.55 -4.74
N VAL A 63 -0.34 -5.62 -3.98
CA VAL A 63 0.69 -4.69 -4.49
C VAL A 63 1.95 -5.46 -4.87
N TYR A 64 2.39 -6.38 -4.01
CA TYR A 64 3.55 -7.24 -4.26
C TYR A 64 3.39 -8.03 -5.57
N GLU A 65 2.27 -8.73 -5.75
CA GLU A 65 2.03 -9.54 -6.96
C GLU A 65 1.90 -8.66 -8.21
N LYS A 66 1.32 -7.44 -8.10
CA LYS A 66 1.28 -6.48 -9.21
C LYS A 66 2.67 -6.02 -9.63
N MET A 67 3.55 -5.69 -8.68
CA MET A 67 4.93 -5.29 -8.99
C MET A 67 5.70 -6.43 -9.65
N LYS A 68 5.57 -7.64 -9.11
CA LYS A 68 6.18 -8.84 -9.69
C LYS A 68 5.71 -9.07 -11.13
N ALA A 69 4.40 -9.02 -11.38
CA ALA A 69 3.83 -9.19 -12.72
C ALA A 69 4.25 -8.07 -13.69
N ALA A 70 4.36 -6.83 -13.20
CA ALA A 70 4.81 -5.70 -14.02
C ALA A 70 6.25 -5.91 -14.52
N LEU A 71 7.15 -6.39 -13.66
CA LEU A 71 8.50 -6.66 -14.11
C LEU A 71 8.58 -7.85 -15.08
N GLU A 72 7.82 -8.92 -14.83
CA GLU A 72 7.73 -10.06 -15.75
C GLU A 72 7.19 -9.65 -17.15
N SER A 73 6.42 -8.56 -17.22
CA SER A 73 5.85 -8.02 -18.47
C SER A 73 6.66 -6.89 -19.11
N GLY A 74 7.87 -6.60 -18.62
CA GLY A 74 8.82 -5.71 -19.29
C GLY A 74 9.09 -4.37 -18.61
N GLY A 75 8.64 -4.18 -17.37
CA GLY A 75 9.05 -3.05 -16.54
C GLY A 75 7.97 -2.51 -15.62
N ILE A 76 8.38 -1.82 -14.57
CA ILE A 76 7.47 -1.19 -13.61
C ILE A 76 7.06 0.19 -14.12
N ALA A 77 5.75 0.46 -14.14
CA ALA A 77 5.25 1.79 -14.45
C ALA A 77 5.75 2.80 -13.42
N ARG A 78 6.22 3.94 -13.88
CA ARG A 78 6.84 4.99 -13.08
C ARG A 78 6.01 6.27 -13.10
N GLN A 79 5.99 6.96 -11.97
CA GLN A 79 5.35 8.25 -11.77
C GLN A 79 6.43 9.27 -11.43
N ALA A 80 6.58 10.28 -12.29
CA ALA A 80 7.43 11.43 -12.01
C ALA A 80 6.81 12.29 -10.91
N LEU A 81 7.65 12.74 -9.97
CA LEU A 81 7.24 13.68 -8.93
C LEU A 81 7.11 15.09 -9.52
N LEU A 82 6.15 15.87 -9.03
CA LEU A 82 5.97 17.27 -9.45
C LEU A 82 7.19 18.12 -9.09
N LEU A 83 7.82 17.80 -7.97
CA LEU A 83 9.08 18.35 -7.50
C LEU A 83 9.95 17.19 -7.02
N PRO A 84 11.25 17.16 -7.37
CA PRO A 84 12.15 16.16 -6.83
C PRO A 84 12.16 16.20 -5.31
N GLU A 85 12.15 15.03 -4.69
CA GLU A 85 12.14 14.91 -3.23
C GLU A 85 13.55 14.59 -2.73
N VAL A 86 14.11 15.48 -1.92
CA VAL A 86 15.46 15.32 -1.37
C VAL A 86 15.38 14.54 -0.06
N VAL A 87 16.11 13.44 0.01
CA VAL A 87 16.19 12.57 1.18
C VAL A 87 17.61 12.59 1.72
N GLU A 88 17.77 13.16 2.92
CA GLU A 88 19.02 13.12 3.67
C GLU A 88 19.23 11.73 4.29
N LEU A 89 20.45 11.23 4.15
CA LEU A 89 20.91 9.91 4.57
C LEU A 89 22.32 10.02 5.14
N ASP A 90 22.83 8.97 5.79
CA ASP A 90 24.28 8.89 6.01
C ASP A 90 25.01 8.70 4.67
N ALA A 91 26.26 9.16 4.61
CA ALA A 91 27.03 9.16 3.37
C ALA A 91 27.19 7.75 2.77
N ARG A 92 27.28 6.72 3.61
CA ARG A 92 27.44 5.33 3.16
C ARG A 92 26.14 4.79 2.56
N ALA A 93 25.00 5.07 3.17
CA ALA A 93 23.69 4.68 2.65
C ALA A 93 23.36 5.40 1.34
N ALA A 94 23.67 6.71 1.24
CA ALA A 94 23.54 7.46 -0.01
C ALA A 94 24.43 6.87 -1.12
N GLU A 95 25.69 6.58 -0.82
CA GLU A 95 26.61 5.94 -1.78
C GLU A 95 26.09 4.57 -2.24
N ALA A 96 25.62 3.73 -1.32
CA ALA A 96 25.12 2.39 -1.64
C ALA A 96 23.87 2.41 -2.54
N LEU A 97 22.98 3.38 -2.36
CA LEU A 97 21.85 3.61 -3.28
C LEU A 97 22.33 4.06 -4.66
N LEU A 98 23.26 5.01 -4.70
CA LEU A 98 23.77 5.58 -5.95
C LEU A 98 24.56 4.57 -6.78
N GLU A 99 25.25 3.62 -6.14
CA GLU A 99 25.92 2.48 -6.82
C GLU A 99 24.92 1.59 -7.58
N ARG A 100 23.65 1.53 -7.14
CA ARG A 100 22.60 0.71 -7.73
C ARG A 100 21.52 1.52 -8.45
N LYS A 101 21.77 2.81 -8.72
CA LYS A 101 20.77 3.72 -9.28
C LYS A 101 20.13 3.23 -10.58
N ASP A 102 20.90 2.56 -11.44
CA ASP A 102 20.42 2.10 -12.75
C ASP A 102 19.50 0.88 -12.56
N GLU A 103 19.83 -0.03 -11.64
CA GLU A 103 18.97 -1.16 -11.25
C GLU A 103 17.68 -0.67 -10.59
N LEU A 104 17.77 0.35 -9.72
CA LEU A 104 16.61 0.98 -9.09
C LEU A 104 15.71 1.68 -10.11
N ALA A 105 16.29 2.31 -11.14
CA ALA A 105 15.54 2.95 -12.21
C ALA A 105 14.75 1.93 -13.05
N GLU A 106 15.31 0.74 -13.31
CA GLU A 106 14.57 -0.36 -13.96
C GLU A 106 13.38 -0.84 -13.11
N LEU A 107 13.49 -0.70 -11.78
CA LEU A 107 12.43 -1.02 -10.83
C LEU A 107 11.45 0.14 -10.59
N GLY A 108 11.60 1.25 -11.31
CA GLY A 108 10.70 2.41 -11.26
C GLY A 108 11.07 3.47 -10.21
N LEU A 109 12.23 3.36 -9.56
CA LEU A 109 12.74 4.34 -8.59
C LEU A 109 13.96 5.08 -9.17
N SER A 110 13.77 6.32 -9.60
CA SER A 110 14.85 7.15 -10.17
C SER A 110 15.45 8.08 -9.13
N LEU A 111 16.77 7.96 -8.96
CA LEU A 111 17.55 8.67 -7.94
C LEU A 111 18.74 9.40 -8.61
N GLU A 112 19.05 10.59 -8.10
CA GLU A 112 20.29 11.30 -8.42
C GLU A 112 21.03 11.73 -7.15
N SER A 113 22.35 11.93 -7.25
CA SER A 113 23.14 12.47 -6.15
C SER A 113 22.72 13.91 -5.88
N PHE A 114 22.49 14.23 -4.60
CA PHE A 114 22.20 15.58 -4.15
C PHE A 114 23.18 15.96 -3.04
N GLY A 115 24.45 16.15 -3.40
CA GLY A 115 25.53 16.31 -2.42
C GLY A 115 26.04 14.98 -1.89
N GLY A 116 26.84 15.02 -0.81
CA GLY A 116 27.54 13.84 -0.28
C GLY A 116 26.74 12.98 0.69
N ASN A 117 25.58 13.46 1.16
CA ASN A 117 24.76 12.83 2.21
C ASN A 117 23.26 12.92 1.91
N ALA A 118 22.90 13.06 0.63
CA ALA A 118 21.50 13.05 0.22
C ALA A 118 21.34 12.58 -1.23
N VAL A 119 20.14 12.08 -1.52
CA VAL A 119 19.70 11.73 -2.87
C VAL A 119 18.44 12.51 -3.22
N ALA A 120 18.29 12.89 -4.48
CA ALA A 120 17.08 13.47 -5.02
C ALA A 120 16.29 12.39 -5.78
N VAL A 121 15.05 12.16 -5.38
CA VAL A 121 14.13 11.24 -6.05
C VAL A 121 13.36 11.99 -7.13
N GLN A 122 13.38 11.48 -8.36
CA GLN A 122 12.65 12.08 -9.48
C GLN A 122 11.40 11.29 -9.86
N GLU A 123 11.48 9.97 -9.79
CA GLU A 123 10.40 9.06 -10.18
C GLU A 123 10.27 7.95 -9.15
N VAL A 124 9.03 7.53 -8.89
CA VAL A 124 8.69 6.40 -8.01
C VAL A 124 7.79 5.41 -8.76
N PRO A 125 7.70 4.14 -8.32
CA PRO A 125 6.73 3.20 -8.90
C PRO A 125 5.31 3.76 -8.83
N ALA A 126 4.60 3.81 -9.95
CA ALA A 126 3.26 4.38 -10.07
C ALA A 126 2.22 3.66 -9.19
N LEU A 127 2.51 2.41 -8.80
CA LEU A 127 1.68 1.61 -7.89
C LEU A 127 1.68 2.16 -6.45
N LEU A 128 2.65 2.99 -6.08
CA LEU A 128 2.77 3.57 -4.73
C LEU A 128 1.87 4.79 -4.51
N GLY A 129 1.31 5.39 -5.57
CA GLY A 129 0.41 6.54 -5.45
C GLY A 129 1.03 7.70 -4.64
N GLY A 130 0.43 8.02 -3.49
CA GLY A 130 0.84 9.07 -2.57
C GLY A 130 1.66 8.59 -1.35
N ALA A 131 2.34 7.44 -1.46
CA ALA A 131 3.19 6.92 -0.38
C ALA A 131 4.33 7.89 -0.01
N ASP A 132 4.81 7.76 1.23
CA ASP A 132 5.91 8.55 1.78
C ASP A 132 7.25 8.15 1.13
N VAL A 133 7.74 9.01 0.23
CA VAL A 133 8.96 8.79 -0.54
C VAL A 133 10.20 8.85 0.36
N GLN A 134 10.23 9.73 1.37
CA GLN A 134 11.36 9.78 2.31
C GLN A 134 11.50 8.46 3.06
N LYS A 135 10.38 7.93 3.56
CA LYS A 135 10.35 6.66 4.26
C LYS A 135 10.80 5.53 3.32
N LEU A 136 10.33 5.51 2.06
CA LEU A 136 10.73 4.53 1.03
C LEU A 136 12.23 4.48 0.84
N VAL A 137 12.83 5.64 0.59
CA VAL A 137 14.26 5.73 0.34
C VAL A 137 15.06 5.33 1.57
N ARG A 138 14.64 5.74 2.78
CA ARG A 138 15.34 5.40 4.02
C ARG A 138 15.31 3.91 4.32
N GLU A 139 14.13 3.29 4.27
CA GLU A 139 14.02 1.84 4.50
C GLU A 139 14.84 1.06 3.48
N LEU A 140 14.76 1.44 2.20
CA LEU A 140 15.56 0.82 1.15
C LEU A 140 17.07 1.02 1.37
N ALA A 141 17.49 2.20 1.83
CA ALA A 141 18.89 2.49 2.10
C ALA A 141 19.42 1.67 3.29
N ASP A 142 18.64 1.59 4.38
CA ASP A 142 18.95 0.78 5.56
C ASP A 142 19.10 -0.70 5.19
N ASP A 143 18.22 -1.19 4.31
CA ASP A 143 18.22 -2.57 3.87
C ASP A 143 19.42 -2.89 2.95
N ILE A 144 19.77 -2.00 2.03
CA ILE A 144 20.95 -2.15 1.16
C ILE A 144 22.25 -2.03 1.96
N ALA A 145 22.31 -1.12 2.95
CA ALA A 145 23.51 -0.85 3.73
C ALA A 145 23.75 -1.86 4.87
N GLY A 146 22.66 -2.32 5.51
CA GLY A 146 22.69 -3.22 6.66
C GLY A 146 22.90 -4.69 6.28
N TYR A 147 22.47 -5.08 5.09
CA TYR A 147 22.55 -6.46 4.64
C TYR A 147 23.44 -6.59 3.40
N GLY A 148 24.57 -7.29 3.55
CA GLY A 148 25.21 -7.97 2.41
C GLY A 148 24.38 -9.17 1.97
N THR A 149 23.08 -8.97 1.73
CA THR A 149 22.09 -10.05 1.53
C THR A 149 22.31 -10.75 0.20
N ALA A 150 22.11 -12.07 0.24
CA ALA A 150 22.01 -12.92 -0.95
C ALA A 150 20.69 -12.71 -1.73
N GLU A 151 19.74 -11.94 -1.17
CA GLU A 151 18.47 -11.64 -1.80
C GLU A 151 18.61 -10.57 -2.90
N PRO A 152 17.95 -10.76 -4.06
CA PRO A 152 17.97 -9.77 -5.13
C PRO A 152 17.36 -8.44 -4.69
N LEU A 153 17.97 -7.31 -5.09
CA LEU A 153 17.47 -5.95 -4.83
C LEU A 153 15.98 -5.79 -5.19
N ARG A 154 15.57 -6.45 -6.27
CA ARG A 154 14.18 -6.52 -6.72
C ARG A 154 13.21 -7.00 -5.65
N GLU A 155 13.50 -8.12 -4.99
CA GLU A 155 12.61 -8.69 -3.97
C GLU A 155 12.47 -7.72 -2.81
N LYS A 156 13.58 -7.06 -2.46
CA LYS A 156 13.59 -6.08 -1.39
C LYS A 156 12.77 -4.85 -1.70
N LEU A 157 12.89 -4.32 -2.91
CA LEU A 157 12.08 -3.20 -3.36
C LEU A 157 10.58 -3.56 -3.34
N TYR A 158 10.20 -4.79 -3.69
CA TYR A 158 8.80 -5.22 -3.62
C TYR A 158 8.27 -5.27 -2.20
N GLU A 159 9.05 -5.79 -1.27
CA GLU A 159 8.69 -5.85 0.15
C GLU A 159 8.44 -4.44 0.71
N VAL A 160 9.40 -3.53 0.54
CA VAL A 160 9.29 -2.14 1.02
C VAL A 160 8.10 -1.45 0.36
N CYS A 161 7.97 -1.55 -0.97
CA CYS A 161 6.86 -0.94 -1.70
C CYS A 161 5.49 -1.48 -1.27
N SER A 162 5.39 -2.79 -1.04
CA SER A 162 4.13 -3.43 -0.62
C SER A 162 3.68 -2.95 0.75
N THR A 163 4.60 -2.82 1.70
CA THR A 163 4.36 -2.29 3.05
C THR A 163 3.94 -0.81 3.01
N MET A 164 4.47 -0.05 2.05
CA MET A 164 4.25 1.40 1.94
C MET A 164 2.97 1.80 1.23
N ALA A 165 2.47 0.97 0.32
CA ALA A 165 1.24 1.26 -0.42
C ALA A 165 0.02 1.48 0.49
N CYS A 166 0.07 1.00 1.73
CA CYS A 166 -0.97 1.22 2.74
C CYS A 166 -1.06 2.67 3.25
N HIS A 167 -0.04 3.51 3.08
CA HIS A 167 -0.03 4.89 3.60
C HIS A 167 -0.60 5.93 2.63
N GLY A 168 -1.01 5.53 1.43
CA GLY A 168 -1.57 6.41 0.41
C GLY A 168 -3.11 6.43 0.32
N SER A 169 -3.83 5.74 1.22
CA SER A 169 -5.31 5.69 1.26
C SER A 169 -5.90 6.58 2.35
#